data_AF-A0A1J3FBF6-F1
#
_entry.id   AF-A0A1J3FBF6-F1
#
_cell.length_a   1.000
_cell.length_b   1.000
_cell.length_c   1.000
_cell.angle_alpha   90.00
_cell.angle_beta   90.00
_cell.angle_gamma   90.00
#
_symmetry.space_group_name_H-M   'P 1'
#
loop_
_entity.id
_entity.type
_entity.pdbx_description
1 polymer ?
#
loop_
_entity_poly.entity_id
_entity_poly.type
_entity_poly.pdbx_seq_one_letter_code
_entity_poly.pdbx_strand_id
1 'polypeptide(L)'
;MDKSEGCCSVQLIDGDGIYNVSGIDHFIKDVKLGECGLSYAVVSIMGPQSSGKSTLLNNLFGTNFMEMDAFKGRSQTTKGIWLARCAGIEPCTLVMDLEGTDGRERGEDDTAFEKQ
;
A
#
# COMPACT_ATOMS: atom_id res chain seq x y z
N MET A 1 18.71 -7.56 -21.27
CA MET A 1 17.77 -8.25 -20.35
C MET A 1 17.81 -7.47 -19.06
N ASP A 2 17.08 -6.34 -19.03
CA ASP A 2 16.98 -5.55 -17.81
C ASP A 2 16.16 -6.34 -16.81
N LYS A 3 16.73 -6.54 -15.63
CA LYS A 3 15.94 -6.93 -14.46
C LYS A 3 14.87 -5.86 -14.32
N SER A 4 13.61 -6.26 -14.48
CA SER A 4 12.46 -5.53 -13.97
C SER A 4 12.86 -4.89 -12.64
N GLU A 5 12.95 -3.55 -12.61
CA GLU A 5 12.98 -2.80 -11.38
C GLU A 5 11.62 -3.07 -10.71
N GLY A 6 11.57 -4.13 -9.91
CA GLY A 6 10.37 -4.54 -9.21
C GLY A 6 9.87 -3.38 -8.35
N CYS A 7 8.56 -3.16 -8.35
CA CYS A 7 7.93 -2.19 -7.46
C CYS A 7 8.36 -2.48 -6.01
N CYS A 8 9.07 -1.53 -5.40
CA CYS A 8 9.42 -1.59 -3.99
C CYS A 8 8.20 -1.15 -3.19
N SER A 9 7.75 -1.99 -2.25
CA SER A 9 6.67 -1.68 -1.32
C SER A 9 7.10 -1.96 0.11
N VAL A 10 6.48 -1.25 1.05
CA VAL A 10 6.71 -1.37 2.48
C VAL A 10 5.38 -1.26 3.22
N GLN A 11 5.20 -2.08 4.27
CA GLN A 11 4.09 -1.88 5.21
C GLN A 11 4.46 -0.71 6.12
N LEU A 12 3.76 0.42 5.97
CA LEU A 12 3.98 1.66 6.72
C LEU A 12 3.41 1.55 8.13
N ILE A 13 2.19 1.03 8.23
CA ILE A 13 1.48 0.74 9.48
C ILE A 13 0.98 -0.69 9.36
N ASP A 14 1.18 -1.51 10.37
CA ASP A 14 0.68 -2.89 10.38
C ASP A 14 -0.81 -2.99 10.76
N GLY A 15 -1.32 -4.21 10.85
CA GLY A 15 -2.71 -4.47 11.22
C GLY A 15 -3.06 -4.02 12.65
N ASP A 16 -2.07 -3.95 13.53
CA ASP A 16 -2.24 -3.56 14.94
C ASP A 16 -2.06 -2.03 15.12
N GLY A 17 -1.85 -1.28 14.03
CA GLY A 17 -1.67 0.16 14.06
C GLY A 17 -0.24 0.60 14.41
N ILE A 18 0.73 -0.31 14.41
CA ILE A 18 2.13 -0.02 14.75
C ILE A 18 2.88 0.49 13.52
N TYR A 19 3.57 1.62 13.70
CA TYR A 19 4.36 2.25 12.65
C TYR A 19 5.71 1.55 12.44
N ASN A 20 6.01 1.18 11.19
CA ASN A 20 7.21 0.44 10.83
C ASN A 20 8.41 1.37 10.54
N VAL A 21 9.03 1.89 11.61
CA VAL A 21 10.17 2.82 11.54
C VAL A 21 11.35 2.24 10.73
N SER A 22 11.72 0.99 10.97
CA SER A 22 12.87 0.38 10.27
C SER A 22 12.60 0.16 8.78
N GLY A 23 11.38 -0.25 8.43
CA GLY A 23 10.99 -0.51 7.05
C GLY A 23 10.95 0.78 6.23
N ILE A 24 10.37 1.85 6.79
CA ILE A 24 10.26 3.13 6.08
C ILE A 24 11.63 3.78 5.88
N ASP A 25 12.53 3.70 6.87
CA ASP A 25 13.90 4.21 6.75
C ASP A 25 14.68 3.53 5.63
N HIS A 26 14.50 2.21 5.45
CA HIS A 26 15.08 1.46 4.35
C HIS A 26 14.45 1.86 3.02
N PHE A 27 13.12 1.91 2.95
CA PHE A 27 12.38 2.29 1.77
C PHE A 27 12.76 3.67 1.24
N ILE A 28 12.84 4.69 2.11
CA ILE A 28 13.20 6.07 1.74
C ILE A 28 14.59 6.12 1.09
N LYS A 29 15.54 5.33 1.59
CA LYS A 29 16.91 5.23 1.04
C LYS A 29 16.91 4.54 -0.31
N ASP A 30 16.20 3.43 -0.45
CA ASP A 30 16.14 2.64 -1.69
C ASP A 30 15.50 3.43 -2.83
N VAL A 31 14.41 4.14 -2.55
CA VAL A 31 13.68 4.92 -3.56
C VAL A 31 14.29 6.30 -3.78
N LYS A 32 15.35 6.64 -3.02
CA LYS A 32 16.06 7.93 -3.05
C LYS A 32 15.13 9.12 -2.89
N LEU A 33 14.13 9.01 -2.00
CA LEU A 33 13.08 10.03 -1.86
C LEU A 33 13.66 11.41 -1.50
N GLY A 34 14.74 11.45 -0.73
CA GLY A 34 15.43 12.70 -0.37
C GLY A 34 16.03 13.45 -1.57
N GLU A 35 16.38 12.73 -2.65
CA GLU A 35 16.86 13.35 -3.90
C GLU A 35 15.71 13.96 -4.72
N CYS A 36 14.47 13.51 -4.52
CA CYS A 36 13.29 14.05 -5.21
C CYS A 36 12.90 15.45 -4.75
N GLY A 37 13.38 15.90 -3.58
CA GLY A 37 13.07 17.23 -3.04
C GLY A 37 11.56 17.47 -2.91
N LEU A 38 11.04 18.48 -3.59
CA LEU A 38 9.60 18.79 -3.66
C LEU A 38 8.91 18.16 -4.88
N SER A 39 9.64 17.46 -5.74
CA SER A 39 9.13 16.82 -6.96
C SER A 39 8.67 15.39 -6.67
N TYR A 40 7.66 15.27 -5.81
CA TYR A 40 7.00 14.01 -5.54
C TYR A 40 5.49 14.20 -5.36
N ALA A 41 4.73 13.14 -5.62
CA ALA A 41 3.30 13.07 -5.38
C ALA A 41 2.98 11.84 -4.53
N VAL A 42 1.95 11.96 -3.69
CA VAL A 42 1.42 10.84 -2.90
C VAL A 42 -0.03 10.64 -3.28
N VAL A 43 -0.39 9.42 -3.66
CA VAL A 43 -1.75 9.00 -3.99
C VAL A 43 -2.18 7.96 -2.96
N SER A 44 -3.41 8.05 -2.46
CA SER A 44 -3.98 7.05 -1.57
C SER A 44 -5.32 6.55 -2.11
N ILE A 45 -5.68 5.32 -1.78
CA ILE A 45 -7.00 4.76 -2.07
C ILE A 45 -7.66 4.29 -0.78
N MET A 46 -8.92 4.67 -0.59
CA MET A 46 -9.74 4.26 0.53
C MET A 46 -11.05 3.68 0.02
N GLY A 47 -11.64 2.76 0.78
CA GLY A 47 -12.97 2.23 0.52
C GLY A 47 -13.18 0.84 1.14
N PRO A 48 -14.39 0.26 0.97
CA PRO A 48 -14.79 -0.96 1.65
C PRO A 48 -13.85 -2.15 1.39
N GLN A 49 -13.83 -3.11 2.31
CA GLN A 49 -13.07 -4.35 2.14
C GLN A 49 -13.52 -5.11 0.88
N SER A 50 -12.54 -5.67 0.16
CA SER A 50 -12.76 -6.46 -1.07
C SER A 50 -13.42 -5.69 -2.23
N SER A 51 -13.26 -4.36 -2.31
CA SER A 51 -13.72 -3.52 -3.42
C SER A 51 -12.76 -3.41 -4.61
N GLY A 52 -11.62 -4.13 -4.58
CA GLY A 52 -10.64 -4.13 -5.68
C GLY A 52 -9.59 -3.01 -5.64
N LYS A 53 -9.37 -2.39 -4.46
CA LYS A 53 -8.40 -1.29 -4.28
C LYS A 53 -6.99 -1.64 -4.74
N SER A 54 -6.40 -2.68 -4.17
CA SER A 54 -5.04 -3.16 -4.49
C SER A 54 -4.93 -3.53 -5.97
N THR A 55 -5.94 -4.22 -6.52
CA THR A 55 -6.03 -4.54 -7.94
C THR A 55 -6.01 -3.28 -8.82
N LEU A 56 -6.75 -2.24 -8.44
CA LEU A 56 -6.76 -0.97 -9.19
C LEU A 56 -5.40 -0.29 -9.14
N LEU A 57 -4.77 -0.21 -7.97
CA LEU A 57 -3.45 0.40 -7.81
C LEU A 57 -2.36 -0.35 -8.57
N ASN A 58 -2.40 -1.68 -8.55
CA ASN A 58 -1.47 -2.52 -9.31
C ASN A 58 -1.56 -2.23 -10.82
N ASN A 59 -2.79 -2.15 -11.35
CA ASN A 59 -3.01 -1.90 -12.78
C ASN A 59 -2.73 -0.45 -13.20
N LEU A 60 -3.06 0.56 -12.39
CA LEU A 60 -2.87 1.97 -12.74
C LEU A 60 -1.43 2.44 -12.57
N PHE A 61 -0.74 1.97 -11.54
CA PHE A 61 0.56 2.50 -11.13
C PHE A 61 1.71 1.50 -11.26
N GLY A 62 1.45 0.31 -11.82
CA GLY A 62 2.46 -0.75 -11.97
C GLY A 62 2.99 -1.26 -10.63
N THR A 63 2.14 -1.23 -9.60
CA THR A 63 2.49 -1.70 -8.25
C THR A 63 2.24 -3.21 -8.09
N ASN A 64 2.65 -3.78 -6.96
CA ASN A 64 2.50 -5.21 -6.67
C ASN A 64 2.00 -5.45 -5.24
N PHE A 65 0.95 -4.73 -4.84
CA PHE A 65 0.26 -4.98 -3.58
C PHE A 65 -0.44 -6.36 -3.59
N MET A 66 -0.60 -6.95 -2.41
CA MET A 66 -1.27 -8.24 -2.29
C MET A 66 -2.74 -8.12 -2.68
N GLU A 67 -3.18 -8.97 -3.59
CA GLU A 67 -4.58 -9.07 -4.03
C GLU A 67 -5.27 -10.29 -3.43
N MET A 68 -6.59 -10.21 -3.29
CA MET A 68 -7.40 -11.30 -2.75
C MET A 68 -7.41 -12.47 -3.74
N ASP A 69 -7.04 -13.67 -3.27
CA ASP A 69 -7.18 -14.90 -4.05
C ASP A 69 -8.56 -15.50 -3.83
N ALA A 70 -9.45 -15.34 -4.82
CA ALA A 70 -10.82 -15.84 -4.76
C ALA A 70 -10.91 -17.36 -4.57
N PHE A 71 -9.89 -18.14 -4.96
CA PHE A 71 -9.88 -19.60 -4.79
C PHE A 71 -9.59 -20.02 -3.36
N LYS A 72 -8.96 -19.15 -2.54
CA LYS A 72 -8.67 -19.41 -1.12
C LYS A 72 -9.78 -18.93 -0.18
N GLY A 73 -10.82 -18.32 -0.73
CA GLY A 73 -11.93 -17.73 0.02
C GLY A 73 -11.81 -16.22 0.16
N ARG A 74 -12.90 -15.58 0.57
CA ARG A 74 -12.93 -14.13 0.80
C ARG A 74 -12.43 -13.86 2.21
N SER A 75 -11.22 -13.32 2.31
CA SER A 75 -10.66 -12.84 3.57
C SER A 75 -10.08 -11.43 3.43
N GLN A 76 -9.79 -10.81 4.56
CA GLN A 76 -9.01 -9.59 4.57
C GLN A 76 -7.64 -9.83 3.92
N THR A 77 -7.27 -8.95 2.97
CA THR A 77 -6.06 -9.09 2.17
C THR A 77 -5.04 -8.02 2.55
N THR A 78 -5.39 -6.75 2.39
CA THR A 78 -4.57 -5.64 2.87
C THR A 78 -4.77 -5.49 4.37
N LYS A 79 -3.67 -5.58 5.13
CA LYS A 79 -3.64 -5.30 6.57
C LYS A 79 -2.78 -4.07 6.84
N GLY A 80 -3.32 -3.11 7.57
CA GLY A 80 -2.72 -1.81 7.84
C GLY A 80 -2.62 -0.93 6.59
N ILE A 81 -1.53 -0.19 6.47
CA ILE A 81 -1.28 0.73 5.35
C ILE A 81 0.01 0.34 4.66
N TRP A 82 -0.05 0.13 3.35
CA TRP A 82 1.10 -0.17 2.51
C TRP A 82 1.46 1.03 1.66
N LEU A 83 2.76 1.23 1.42
CA LEU A 83 3.31 2.30 0.61
C LEU A 83 4.20 1.69 -0.47
N ALA A 84 4.09 2.17 -1.71
CA ALA A 84 4.93 1.71 -2.81
C ALA A 84 5.39 2.87 -3.68
N ARG A 85 6.58 2.74 -4.29
CA ARG A 85 7.06 3.68 -5.32
C ARG A 85 6.66 3.16 -6.70
N CYS A 86 6.10 4.03 -7.52
CA CYS A 86 5.71 3.71 -8.89
C CYS A 86 6.90 3.92 -9.83
N ALA A 87 7.39 2.83 -10.43
CA ALA A 87 8.47 2.90 -11.40
C ALA A 87 7.97 3.53 -12.72
N GLY A 88 8.75 4.45 -13.30
CA GLY A 88 8.44 5.06 -14.59
C GLY A 88 7.33 6.12 -14.58
N ILE A 89 6.91 6.60 -13.41
CA ILE A 89 5.95 7.71 -13.26
C ILE A 89 6.68 8.94 -12.70
N GLU A 90 6.56 10.06 -13.40
CA GLU A 90 7.11 11.36 -13.00
C GLU A 90 5.98 12.38 -12.74
N PRO A 91 6.07 13.22 -11.69
CA PRO A 91 7.14 13.25 -10.67
C PRO A 91 7.15 11.97 -9.82
N CYS A 92 8.21 11.74 -9.04
CA CYS A 92 8.31 10.58 -8.14
C CYS A 92 6.99 10.32 -7.41
N THR A 93 6.29 9.25 -7.80
CA THR A 93 4.95 8.97 -7.30
C THR A 93 5.00 7.84 -6.30
N LEU A 94 4.44 8.11 -5.12
CA LEU A 94 4.21 7.13 -4.06
C LEU A 94 2.72 6.82 -3.99
N VAL A 95 2.38 5.54 -3.86
CA VAL A 95 1.00 5.08 -3.75
C VAL A 95 0.80 4.39 -2.40
N MET A 96 -0.30 4.72 -1.74
CA MET A 96 -0.72 4.14 -0.48
C MET A 96 -1.97 3.26 -0.69
N ASP A 97 -1.85 1.98 -0.38
CA ASP A 97 -2.97 1.04 -0.30
C ASP A 97 -3.39 0.89 1.16
N LEU A 98 -4.60 1.38 1.47
CA LEU A 98 -5.13 1.35 2.83
C LEU A 98 -6.01 0.11 3.00
N GLU A 99 -5.94 -0.48 4.19
CA GLU A 99 -6.86 -1.51 4.60
C GLU A 99 -8.32 -1.08 4.39
N GLY A 100 -9.13 -2.02 3.90
CA GLY A 100 -10.53 -1.74 3.63
C GLY A 100 -11.37 -1.60 4.88
N THR A 101 -12.33 -0.69 4.84
CA THR A 101 -13.32 -0.49 5.91
C THR A 101 -14.41 -1.56 5.89
N ASP A 102 -15.19 -1.66 6.96
CA ASP A 102 -16.39 -2.52 7.05
C ASP A 102 -16.08 -4.02 6.93
N GLY A 103 -14.87 -4.40 7.34
CA GLY A 103 -14.41 -5.78 7.36
C GLY A 103 -15.03 -6.58 8.49
N ARG A 104 -15.75 -7.66 8.17
CA ARG A 104 -16.31 -8.57 9.19
C ARG A 104 -15.26 -9.16 10.14
N GLU A 105 -14.00 -9.18 9.72
CA GLU A 105 -12.91 -9.82 10.44
C GLU A 105 -12.37 -9.00 11.62
N ARG A 106 -12.58 -7.67 11.64
CA ARG A 106 -12.12 -6.84 12.76
C ARG A 106 -13.05 -6.86 13.99
N GLY A 107 -14.28 -7.36 13.87
CA GLY A 107 -15.23 -7.30 14.98
C GLY A 107 -15.61 -5.86 15.33
N GLU A 108 -16.59 -5.67 16.23
CA GLU A 108 -17.14 -4.34 16.52
C GLU A 108 -16.18 -3.42 17.32
N ASP A 109 -15.14 -3.99 17.95
CA ASP A 109 -14.24 -3.26 18.85
C ASP A 109 -12.93 -2.79 18.16
N ASP A 110 -12.57 -3.33 17.00
CA ASP A 110 -11.34 -2.95 16.28
C ASP A 110 -11.63 -2.03 15.10
N THR A 111 -11.87 -0.75 15.41
CA THR A 111 -12.20 0.29 14.42
C THR A 111 -10.98 1.06 13.93
N ALA A 112 -9.75 0.53 14.12
CA ALA A 112 -8.51 1.30 13.92
C ALA A 112 -8.39 1.94 12.53
N PHE A 113 -8.98 1.30 11.52
CA PHE A 113 -8.96 1.74 10.13
C PHE A 113 -10.35 2.12 9.57
N GLU A 114 -11.37 2.22 10.42
CA GLU A 114 -12.73 2.60 9.99
C GLU A 114 -12.98 4.12 10.00
N LYS A 115 -12.17 4.89 10.74
CA LYS A 115 -12.28 6.36 10.86
C LYS A 115 -11.10 7.06 10.17
N GLN A 116 -10.97 6.89 8.85
CA GLN A 116 -9.95 7.57 8.03
C GLN A 116 -10.53 8.77 7.29
#